data_AF-A0A665X5H3-F1
#
_entry.id   AF-A0A665X5H3-F1
#
_cell.length_a   1.000
_cell.length_b   1.000
_cell.length_c   1.000
_cell.angle_alpha   90.00
_cell.angle_beta   90.00
_cell.angle_gamma   90.00
#
_symmetry.space_group_name_H-M   'P 1'
#
loop_
_entity.id
_entity.type
_entity.pdbx_description
1 polymer ?
#
loop_
_entity_poly.entity_id
_entity_poly.type
_entity_poly.pdbx_seq_one_letter_code
_entity_poly.pdbx_strand_id
1 'polypeptide(L)'
;MRTTKQSGNESKDWFAGECNRKTAEELLQRVNKDGAFLIRHSSAQNSRQPYTLAVLYQQKVYNIPIRFLEETQGYALGKEGKKNEEIFTSLDEMISHHRNNQLLLIDSKSNAKHTLLFPC
;
A
#
# COMPACT_ATOMS: atom_id res chain seq x y z
N MET A 1 18.02 14.42 16.28
CA MET A 1 17.67 13.02 15.97
C MET A 1 16.19 13.03 15.59
N ARG A 2 15.84 12.82 14.31
CA ARG A 2 14.44 12.86 13.87
C ARG A 2 13.80 11.52 14.20
N THR A 3 13.13 11.45 15.34
CA THR A 3 12.31 10.32 15.75
C THR A 3 11.14 10.21 14.77
N THR A 4 11.24 9.26 13.84
CA THR A 4 10.09 8.82 13.05
C THR A 4 9.05 8.31 14.03
N LYS A 5 7.87 8.93 14.02
CA LYS A 5 6.68 8.48 14.75
C LYS A 5 6.54 6.97 14.51
N GLN A 6 6.80 6.17 15.53
CA GLN A 6 6.51 4.74 15.56
C GLN A 6 4.98 4.60 15.50
N SER A 7 4.44 4.57 14.28
CA SER A 7 3.09 4.07 14.06
C SER A 7 3.13 2.59 14.44
N GLY A 8 2.26 2.14 15.36
CA GLY A 8 2.20 0.77 15.90
C GLY A 8 1.90 -0.36 14.90
N ASN A 9 2.29 -0.19 13.64
CA ASN A 9 2.19 -1.14 12.54
C ASN A 9 3.43 -2.04 12.45
N GLU A 10 4.51 -1.76 13.19
CA GLU A 10 5.76 -2.55 13.17
C GLU A 10 5.56 -4.02 13.59
N SER A 11 4.45 -4.35 14.27
CA SER A 11 4.09 -5.73 14.65
C SER A 11 3.15 -6.43 13.66
N LYS A 12 2.85 -5.84 12.50
CA LYS A 12 1.93 -6.41 11.52
C LYS A 12 2.69 -7.22 10.48
N ASP A 13 2.24 -8.43 10.18
CA ASP A 13 2.88 -9.34 9.21
C ASP A 13 3.02 -8.75 7.80
N TRP A 14 2.13 -7.82 7.44
CA TRP A 14 2.14 -7.12 6.15
C TRP A 14 2.98 -5.85 6.13
N PHE A 15 3.55 -5.40 7.26
CA PHE A 15 4.32 -4.16 7.32
C PHE A 15 5.83 -4.47 7.24
N ALA A 16 6.44 -4.09 6.13
CA ALA A 16 7.85 -4.33 5.85
C ALA A 16 8.78 -3.17 6.29
N GLY A 17 8.25 -2.13 6.96
CA GLY A 17 9.05 -1.01 7.47
C GLY A 17 9.89 -0.32 6.40
N GLU A 18 11.19 -0.13 6.66
CA GLU A 18 12.16 0.49 5.74
C GLU A 18 12.60 -0.44 4.58
N CYS A 19 11.76 -1.42 4.22
CA CYS A 19 11.99 -2.28 3.07
C CYS A 19 12.05 -1.45 1.77
N ASN A 20 13.14 -1.62 1.03
CA ASN A 20 13.31 -0.95 -0.25
C ASN A 20 12.44 -1.62 -1.33
N ARG A 21 12.23 -0.91 -2.45
CA ARG A 21 11.37 -1.39 -3.55
C ARG A 21 11.81 -2.77 -4.08
N LYS A 22 13.11 -2.99 -4.24
CA LYS A 22 13.65 -4.23 -4.82
C LYS A 22 13.37 -5.42 -3.90
N THR A 23 13.65 -5.27 -2.61
CA THR A 23 13.39 -6.30 -1.61
C THR A 23 11.90 -6.59 -1.49
N ALA A 24 11.04 -5.57 -1.55
CA ALA A 24 9.60 -5.76 -1.61
C ALA A 24 9.16 -6.58 -2.84
N GLU A 25 9.70 -6.25 -4.02
CA GLU A 25 9.43 -6.98 -5.25
C GLU A 25 9.89 -8.44 -5.15
N GLU A 26 11.08 -8.70 -4.57
CA GLU A 26 11.62 -10.05 -4.36
C GLU A 26 10.77 -10.86 -3.36
N LEU A 27 10.34 -10.27 -2.24
CA LEU A 27 9.47 -10.94 -1.26
C LEU A 27 8.14 -11.34 -1.88
N LEU A 28 7.52 -10.40 -2.60
CA LEU A 28 6.28 -10.64 -3.30
C LEU A 28 6.42 -11.74 -4.36
N GLN A 29 7.47 -11.69 -5.17
CA GLN A 29 7.75 -12.73 -6.17
C GLN A 29 8.06 -14.09 -5.55
N ARG A 30 8.69 -14.15 -4.37
CA ARG A 30 8.89 -15.40 -3.63
C ARG A 30 7.59 -16.02 -3.16
N VAL A 31 6.64 -15.19 -2.72
CA VAL A 31 5.28 -15.65 -2.36
C VAL A 31 4.55 -16.17 -3.60
N ASN A 32 4.79 -15.55 -4.76
CA ASN A 32 4.23 -15.93 -6.06
C ASN A 32 2.71 -16.18 -6.05
N LYS A 33 1.99 -15.36 -5.28
CA LYS A 33 0.55 -15.43 -5.10
C LYS A 33 -0.11 -14.12 -5.52
N ASP A 34 -1.12 -14.22 -6.36
CA ASP A 34 -1.91 -13.05 -6.74
C ASP A 34 -2.64 -12.48 -5.53
N GLY A 35 -2.52 -11.17 -5.35
CA GLY A 35 -3.02 -10.44 -4.19
C GLY A 35 -2.07 -10.39 -3.01
N ALA A 36 -0.90 -11.07 -3.07
CA ALA A 36 0.13 -10.92 -2.05
C ALA A 36 0.52 -9.44 -1.92
N PHE A 37 0.56 -8.90 -0.71
CA PHE A 37 0.91 -7.50 -0.50
C PHE A 37 1.81 -7.28 0.70
N LEU A 38 2.45 -6.11 0.71
CA LEU A 38 3.15 -5.55 1.86
C LEU A 38 3.10 -4.02 1.81
N ILE A 39 3.17 -3.38 2.97
CA ILE A 39 3.32 -1.93 3.10
C ILE A 39 4.74 -1.62 3.52
N ARG A 40 5.36 -0.66 2.83
CA ARG A 40 6.70 -0.15 3.15
C ARG A 40 6.69 1.37 3.32
N HIS A 41 7.70 1.92 3.95
CA HIS A 41 7.93 3.35 3.95
C HIS A 41 8.18 3.86 2.52
N SER A 42 7.67 5.06 2.24
CA SER A 42 7.95 5.72 0.97
C SER A 42 9.41 6.18 0.94
N SER A 43 10.12 5.80 -0.11
CA SER A 43 11.51 6.21 -0.33
C SER A 43 11.64 7.72 -0.59
N ALA A 44 10.54 8.38 -0.95
CA ALA A 44 10.52 9.82 -1.25
C ALA A 44 10.51 10.72 0.00
N GLN A 45 10.44 10.15 1.20
CA GLN A 45 10.36 10.89 2.49
C GLN A 45 9.37 12.06 2.45
N ASN A 46 8.26 11.90 1.74
CA ASN A 46 7.26 12.94 1.58
C ASN A 46 6.22 12.81 2.70
N SER A 47 6.01 13.87 3.48
CA SER A 47 4.99 13.90 4.54
C SER A 47 3.58 13.58 4.02
N ARG A 48 3.29 13.94 2.76
CA ARG A 48 2.00 13.63 2.10
C ARG A 48 1.91 12.21 1.56
N GLN A 49 3.01 11.49 1.50
CA GLN A 49 3.05 10.10 1.04
C GLN A 49 4.05 9.30 1.90
N PRO A 50 3.70 9.03 3.17
CA PRO A 50 4.61 8.37 4.10
C PRO A 50 4.81 6.88 3.78
N TYR A 51 3.87 6.24 3.09
CA TYR A 51 3.86 4.80 2.85
C TYR A 51 3.60 4.44 1.39
N THR A 52 3.94 3.21 1.01
CA THR A 52 3.65 2.61 -0.29
C THR A 52 3.15 1.18 -0.08
N LEU A 53 2.00 0.88 -0.68
CA LEU A 53 1.44 -0.46 -0.76
C LEU A 53 2.01 -1.15 -2.01
N ALA A 54 2.75 -2.24 -1.82
CA ALA A 54 3.24 -3.09 -2.89
C ALA A 54 2.34 -4.34 -2.97
N VAL A 55 1.77 -4.62 -4.15
CA VAL A 55 0.88 -5.78 -4.37
C VAL A 55 1.36 -6.57 -5.58
N LEU A 56 1.54 -7.87 -5.44
CA LEU A 56 1.74 -8.78 -6.56
C LEU A 56 0.41 -9.14 -7.19
N TYR A 57 0.29 -8.95 -8.50
CA TYR A 57 -0.85 -9.42 -9.25
C TYR A 57 -0.43 -9.79 -10.68
N GLN A 58 -0.74 -11.02 -11.11
CA GLN A 58 -0.39 -11.56 -12.42
C GLN A 58 1.11 -11.39 -12.73
N GLN A 59 1.97 -11.82 -11.80
CA GLN A 59 3.43 -11.72 -11.89
C GLN A 59 3.97 -10.28 -12.00
N LYS A 60 3.13 -9.27 -11.76
CA LYS A 60 3.53 -7.85 -11.77
C LYS A 60 3.34 -7.26 -10.39
N VAL A 61 4.37 -6.55 -9.90
CA VAL A 61 4.29 -5.82 -8.64
C VAL A 61 3.80 -4.40 -8.88
N TYR A 62 2.65 -4.07 -8.30
CA TYR A 62 2.02 -2.76 -8.31
C TYR A 62 2.47 -1.99 -7.09
N ASN A 63 3.13 -0.86 -7.30
CA ASN A 63 3.54 0.07 -6.24
C ASN A 63 2.54 1.22 -6.16
N ILE A 64 1.63 1.14 -5.19
CA ILE A 64 0.54 2.08 -5.01
C ILE A 64 0.92 3.03 -3.88
N PRO A 65 1.01 4.34 -4.13
CA PRO A 65 1.32 5.29 -3.08
C PRO A 65 0.18 5.38 -2.06
N ILE A 66 0.52 5.41 -0.78
CA ILE A 66 -0.44 5.70 0.29
C ILE A 66 -0.19 7.15 0.71
N ARG A 67 -1.17 8.01 0.45
CA ARG A 67 -1.13 9.42 0.80
C ARG A 67 -1.70 9.66 2.19
N PHE A 68 -1.17 10.65 2.89
CA PHE A 68 -1.72 11.16 4.14
C PHE A 68 -2.39 12.50 3.87
N LEU A 69 -3.67 12.59 4.21
CA LEU A 69 -4.50 13.78 4.08
C LEU A 69 -4.53 14.47 5.44
N GLU A 70 -3.81 15.59 5.56
CA GLU A 70 -3.73 16.33 6.82
C GLU A 70 -5.09 16.92 7.24
N GLU A 71 -5.94 17.30 6.28
CA GLU A 71 -7.27 17.88 6.52
C GLU A 71 -8.24 16.91 7.22
N THR A 72 -8.23 15.65 6.81
CA THR A 72 -9.09 14.60 7.37
C THR A 72 -8.35 13.71 8.39
N GLN A 73 -7.06 13.96 8.59
CA GLN A 73 -6.12 13.09 9.31
C GLN A 73 -6.21 11.62 8.86
N GLY A 74 -6.48 11.38 7.58
CA GLY A 74 -6.71 10.06 7.01
C GLY A 74 -5.67 9.64 5.98
N TYR A 75 -5.77 8.40 5.54
CA TYR A 75 -4.94 7.78 4.51
C TYR A 75 -5.77 7.49 3.26
N ALA A 76 -5.21 7.80 2.09
CA ALA A 76 -5.85 7.55 0.80
C ALA A 76 -4.93 6.76 -0.14
N LEU A 77 -5.51 5.86 -0.95
CA LEU A 77 -4.75 4.98 -1.84
C LEU A 77 -4.68 5.47 -3.30
N GLY A 78 -3.45 5.60 -3.79
CA GLY A 78 -3.15 5.95 -5.17
C GLY A 78 -3.00 7.46 -5.40
N LYS A 79 -3.20 7.87 -6.65
CA LYS A 79 -3.12 9.28 -7.07
C LYS A 79 -4.40 10.03 -6.70
N GLU A 80 -4.26 11.32 -6.46
CA GLU A 80 -5.36 12.27 -6.24
C GLU A 80 -6.29 12.32 -7.46
N GLY A 81 -7.56 12.61 -7.23
CA GLY A 81 -8.56 12.81 -8.29
C GLY A 81 -9.30 11.53 -8.72
N LYS A 82 -9.25 10.46 -7.91
CA LYS A 82 -10.17 9.33 -8.09
C LYS A 82 -11.59 9.78 -7.71
N LYS A 83 -12.58 9.50 -8.56
CA LYS A 83 -14.01 9.79 -8.28
C LYS A 83 -14.52 9.12 -6.99
N ASN A 84 -13.95 7.96 -6.64
CA ASN A 84 -14.23 7.23 -5.39
C ASN A 84 -12.92 7.11 -4.59
N GLU A 85 -12.34 8.24 -4.21
CA GLU A 85 -11.19 8.24 -3.30
C GLU A 85 -11.64 7.84 -1.90
N GLU A 86 -11.25 6.64 -1.48
CA GLU A 86 -11.54 6.14 -0.13
C GLU A 86 -10.48 6.67 0.84
N ILE A 87 -10.98 7.22 1.95
CA ILE A 87 -10.16 7.76 3.04
C ILE A 87 -10.35 6.84 4.24
N PHE A 88 -9.23 6.35 4.77
CA PHE A 88 -9.18 5.45 5.91
C PHE A 88 -8.55 6.16 7.10
N THR A 89 -9.01 5.91 8.32
CA THR A 89 -8.41 6.56 9.50
C THR A 89 -7.05 5.97 9.85
N SER A 90 -6.79 4.73 9.43
CA SER A 90 -5.56 3.99 9.71
C SER A 90 -5.22 2.98 8.63
N LEU A 91 -3.94 2.57 8.56
CA LEU A 91 -3.49 1.55 7.61
C LEU A 91 -4.17 0.20 7.85
N ASP A 92 -4.45 -0.14 9.11
CA ASP A 92 -5.13 -1.38 9.46
C ASP A 92 -6.56 -1.42 8.89
N GLU A 93 -7.31 -0.32 9.06
CA GLU A 93 -8.65 -0.18 8.48
C GLU A 93 -8.62 -0.29 6.96
N MET A 94 -7.66 0.38 6.31
CA MET A 94 -7.44 0.30 4.87
C MET A 94 -7.20 -1.15 4.40
N ILE A 95 -6.31 -1.88 5.08
CA ILE A 95 -6.02 -3.28 4.76
C ILE A 95 -7.23 -4.18 5.02
N SER A 96 -7.90 -4.00 6.17
CA SER A 96 -9.09 -4.76 6.55
C SER A 96 -10.23 -4.58 5.55
N HIS A 97 -10.40 -3.35 5.06
CA HIS A 97 -11.35 -3.03 4.01
C HIS A 97 -11.01 -3.76 2.71
N HIS A 98 -9.75 -3.68 2.24
CA HIS A 98 -9.31 -4.31 0.99
C HIS A 98 -9.10 -5.84 1.06
N ARG A 99 -9.25 -6.44 2.24
CA ARG A 99 -9.41 -7.91 2.38
C ARG A 99 -10.78 -8.39 1.92
N ASN A 100 -11.80 -7.56 2.10
CA ASN A 100 -13.18 -7.88 1.73
C ASN A 100 -13.60 -7.22 0.41
N ASN A 101 -13.04 -6.03 0.13
CA ASN A 101 -13.34 -5.27 -1.07
C ASN A 101 -12.18 -5.31 -2.06
N GLN A 102 -12.53 -5.54 -3.33
CA GLN A 102 -11.55 -5.63 -4.40
C GLN A 102 -10.83 -4.31 -4.61
N LEU A 103 -9.50 -4.31 -4.47
CA LEU A 103 -8.67 -3.17 -4.79
C LEU A 103 -8.55 -3.05 -6.31
N LEU A 104 -8.89 -1.86 -6.82
CA LEU A 104 -8.76 -1.56 -8.25
C LEU A 104 -7.33 -1.13 -8.58
N LEU A 105 -6.60 -2.04 -9.23
CA LEU A 105 -5.28 -1.80 -9.78
C LEU A 105 -5.43 -1.21 -11.19
N ILE A 106 -5.18 0.08 -11.34
CA ILE A 106 -5.21 0.78 -12.63
C ILE A 106 -3.78 0.86 -13.16
N ASP A 107 -3.52 0.22 -14.29
CA ASP A 107 -2.27 0.36 -15.02
C ASP A 107 -2.34 1.53 -16.02
N SER A 108 -1.19 2.11 -16.38
CA SER A 108 -1.06 3.14 -17.42
C SER A 108 -1.64 2.72 -18.78
N LYS A 109 -1.83 1.41 -19.01
CA LYS A 109 -2.50 0.83 -20.19
C LYS A 109 -4.02 0.63 -20.02
N SER A 110 -4.68 1.33 -19.09
CA SER A 110 -6.15 1.37 -18.92
C SER A 110 -6.83 0.04 -18.59
N ASN A 111 -6.09 -0.97 -18.10
CA ASN A 111 -6.69 -2.21 -17.62
C ASN A 111 -6.89 -2.10 -16.12
N ALA A 112 -8.14 -1.89 -15.71
CA ALA A 112 -8.54 -1.91 -14.30
C ALA A 112 -8.69 -3.37 -13.86
N LYS A 113 -7.87 -3.79 -12.91
CA LYS A 113 -7.83 -5.17 -12.41
C LYS A 113 -8.29 -5.19 -10.96
N HIS A 114 -9.08 -6.18 -10.61
CA HIS A 114 -9.60 -6.36 -9.26
C HIS A 114 -8.76 -7.41 -8.54
N THR A 115 -8.26 -7.09 -7.35
CA THR A 115 -7.54 -8.06 -6.51
C THR A 115 -7.95 -7.93 -5.06
N LEU A 116 -7.94 -9.06 -4.34
CA LEU A 116 -8.09 -9.08 -2.89
C LEU A 116 -6.71 -9.11 -2.24
N LEU A 117 -6.55 -8.42 -1.12
CA LEU A 117 -5.27 -8.34 -0.44
C LEU A 117 -5.04 -9.55 0.48
N PHE A 118 -3.98 -10.32 0.20
CA PHE A 118 -3.48 -11.40 1.04
C PHE A 118 -2.14 -10.99 1.68
N PRO A 119 -2.04 -10.94 3.02
CA PRO A 119 -0.77 -10.64 3.67
C PRO A 119 0.26 -11.73 3.33
N CYS A 120 1.51 -11.31 3.08
CA CYS A 120 2.64 -12.22 2.91
C CYS A 120 3.02 -12.89 4.23
#